data_AF-A0A0B9GTV5-F1
#
_entry.id   AF-A0A0B9GTV5-F1
#
_cell.length_a   1.000
_cell.length_b   1.000
_cell.length_c   1.000
_cell.angle_alpha   90.00
_cell.angle_beta   90.00
_cell.angle_gamma   90.00
#
_symmetry.space_group_name_H-M   'P 1'
#
loop_
_entity.id
_entity.type
_entity.pdbx_description
1 polymer ?
#
loop_
_entity_poly.entity_id
_entity_poly.type
_entity_poly.pdbx_seq_one_letter_code
_entity_poly.pdbx_strand_id
1 'polypeptide(L)'
;MQIKQTVYLFFYHLRAFFELTFKPLLGLLTVGLATSTLLLLSPHTQVAGSLILVGCIATMLWITLVRYYYAAILKWTDTRKDANSVINFPHKPKQE
;
A
#
# COMPACT_ATOMS: atom_id res chain seq x y z
N MET A 1 -15.13 12.33 16.88
CA MET A 1 -15.69 10.98 16.57
C MET A 1 -15.80 10.73 15.06
N GLN A 2 -16.32 11.67 14.26
CA GLN A 2 -16.54 11.52 12.82
C GLN A 2 -15.28 11.10 12.02
N ILE A 3 -14.13 11.75 12.27
CA ILE A 3 -12.88 11.49 11.52
C ILE A 3 -12.43 10.02 11.62
N LYS A 4 -12.52 9.42 12.81
CA LYS A 4 -12.11 8.02 13.00
C LYS A 4 -13.00 7.04 12.23
N GLN A 5 -14.32 7.28 12.21
CA GLN A 5 -15.26 6.48 11.42
C GLN A 5 -15.05 6.65 9.93
N THR A 6 -14.78 7.87 9.44
CA THR A 6 -14.47 8.12 8.02
C THR A 6 -13.22 7.36 7.60
N VAL A 7 -12.15 7.43 8.39
CA VAL A 7 -10.91 6.70 8.10
C VAL A 7 -11.14 5.18 8.14
N TYR A 8 -11.89 4.67 9.12
CA TYR A 8 -12.24 3.26 9.19
C TYR A 8 -13.01 2.78 7.94
N LEU A 9 -14.06 3.51 7.54
CA LEU A 9 -14.88 3.19 6.37
C LEU A 9 -14.05 3.22 5.08
N PHE A 10 -13.18 4.21 4.93
CA PHE A 10 -12.29 4.36 3.78
C PHE A 10 -11.33 3.18 3.66
N PHE A 11 -10.60 2.87 4.75
CA PHE A 11 -9.68 1.73 4.76
C PHE A 11 -10.43 0.41 4.56
N TYR A 12 -11.57 0.21 5.22
CA TYR A 12 -12.40 -0.99 5.06
C TYR A 12 -12.81 -1.26 3.61
N HIS A 13 -13.26 -0.24 2.87
CA HIS A 13 -13.59 -0.38 1.44
C HIS A 13 -12.35 -0.62 0.58
N LEU A 14 -11.25 0.05 0.92
CA LEU A 14 -9.98 -0.16 0.26
C LEU A 14 -9.38 -1.56 0.50
N ARG A 15 -9.87 -2.34 1.47
CA ARG A 15 -9.36 -3.69 1.73
C ARG A 15 -9.37 -4.58 0.50
N ALA A 16 -10.55 -4.71 -0.11
CA ALA A 16 -10.75 -5.58 -1.27
C ALA A 16 -9.97 -5.04 -2.48
N PHE A 17 -9.95 -3.71 -2.62
CA PHE A 17 -9.15 -3.04 -3.62
C PHE A 17 -7.66 -3.36 -3.44
N PHE A 18 -7.09 -3.20 -2.24
CA PHE A 18 -5.69 -3.52 -1.96
C PHE A 18 -5.39 -5.01 -2.14
N GLU A 19 -6.21 -5.93 -1.64
CA GLU A 19 -5.94 -7.37 -1.82
C GLU A 19 -5.92 -7.79 -3.31
N LEU A 20 -6.83 -7.23 -4.13
CA LEU A 20 -6.91 -7.54 -5.55
C LEU A 20 -5.83 -6.82 -6.37
N THR A 21 -5.58 -5.54 -6.08
CA THR A 21 -4.68 -4.69 -6.86
C THR A 21 -3.23 -4.77 -6.43
N PHE A 22 -2.91 -5.23 -5.21
CA PHE A 22 -1.53 -5.26 -4.73
C PHE A 22 -0.59 -6.08 -5.62
N LYS A 23 -1.02 -7.28 -6.05
CA LYS A 23 -0.22 -8.14 -6.92
C LYS A 23 0.04 -7.50 -8.29
N PRO A 24 -0.98 -7.07 -9.06
CA PRO A 24 -0.75 -6.43 -10.35
C PRO A 24 0.00 -5.10 -10.20
N LEU A 25 -0.20 -4.36 -9.11
CA LEU A 25 0.46 -3.07 -8.89
C LEU A 25 1.94 -3.25 -8.52
N LEU A 26 2.30 -4.30 -7.76
CA LEU A 26 3.71 -4.71 -7.62
C LEU A 26 4.33 -5.10 -8.96
N GLY A 27 3.61 -5.88 -9.78
CA GLY A 27 4.06 -6.22 -11.13
C GLY A 27 4.32 -4.98 -11.97
N LEU A 28 3.38 -4.03 -11.98
CA LEU A 28 3.52 -2.77 -12.69
C LEU A 28 4.73 -1.95 -12.19
N LEU A 29 4.96 -1.90 -10.89
CA LEU A 29 6.13 -1.23 -10.31
C LEU A 29 7.44 -1.91 -10.72
N THR A 30 7.50 -3.24 -10.76
CA THR A 30 8.71 -3.94 -11.24
C THR A 30 9.01 -3.63 -12.71
N VAL A 31 7.98 -3.56 -13.56
CA VAL A 31 8.12 -3.14 -14.96
C VAL A 31 8.56 -1.67 -15.03
N GLY A 32 7.98 -0.80 -14.20
CA GLY A 32 8.35 0.60 -14.10
C GLY A 32 9.82 0.81 -13.69
N LEU A 33 10.30 0.04 -12.72
CA LEU A 33 11.71 0.03 -12.30
C LEU A 33 12.64 -0.44 -13.43
N ALA A 34 12.31 -1.54 -14.10
CA ALA A 34 13.10 -2.04 -15.23
C ALA A 34 13.13 -1.04 -16.41
N THR A 35 12.01 -0.37 -16.66
CA THR A 35 11.92 0.65 -17.71
C THR A 35 12.75 1.87 -17.33
N SER A 36 12.66 2.34 -16.09
CA SER A 36 13.43 3.50 -15.62
C SER A 36 14.94 3.25 -15.60
N THR A 37 15.40 2.04 -15.27
CA THR A 37 16.82 1.69 -15.39
C THR A 37 17.30 1.73 -16.84
N LEU A 38 16.49 1.27 -17.80
CA LEU A 38 16.81 1.39 -19.23
C LEU A 38 16.87 2.86 -19.68
N LEU A 39 15.94 3.71 -19.23
CA LEU A 39 15.96 5.14 -19.56
C LEU A 39 17.17 5.87 -18.97
N LEU A 40 17.69 5.40 -17.83
CA LEU A 40 18.88 5.97 -17.19
C LEU A 40 20.18 5.70 -17.96
N LEU A 41 20.21 4.66 -18.80
CA LEU A 41 21.35 4.34 -19.66
C LEU A 41 21.47 5.31 -20.86
N SER A 42 20.39 6.01 -21.20
CA SER A 42 20.37 6.98 -22.30
C SER A 42 20.48 8.42 -21.76
N PRO A 43 21.47 9.22 -22.20
CA PRO A 43 21.72 10.56 -21.68
C PRO A 43 20.58 11.54 -22.00
N HIS A 44 19.83 11.31 -23.08
CA HIS A 44 18.69 12.16 -23.45
C HIS A 44 17.45 11.93 -22.59
N THR A 45 17.36 10.79 -21.90
CA THR A 45 16.19 10.41 -21.10
C THR A 45 16.50 10.24 -19.61
N GLN A 46 17.72 10.58 -19.19
CA GLN A 46 18.21 10.33 -17.83
C GLN A 46 17.35 11.00 -16.75
N VAL A 47 16.88 12.23 -16.99
CA VAL A 47 16.01 12.96 -16.05
C VAL A 47 14.62 12.33 -15.96
N ALA A 48 14.06 11.88 -17.08
CA ALA A 48 12.77 11.18 -17.08
C ALA A 48 12.89 9.82 -16.37
N GLY A 49 13.98 9.09 -16.63
CA GLY A 49 14.29 7.82 -15.98
C GLY A 49 14.42 7.95 -14.46
N SER A 50 15.12 8.98 -13.97
CA SER A 50 15.28 9.21 -12.53
C SER A 50 13.97 9.56 -11.83
N LEU A 51 13.13 10.40 -12.44
CA LEU A 51 11.80 10.73 -11.89
C LEU A 51 10.88 9.50 -11.80
N ILE A 52 10.86 8.67 -12.84
CA ILE A 52 10.08 7.43 -12.84
C ILE A 52 10.61 6.47 -11.79
N LEU A 53 11.94 6.35 -11.64
CA LEU A 53 12.56 5.49 -10.63
C LEU A 53 12.17 5.91 -9.21
N VAL A 54 12.30 7.20 -8.90
CA VAL A 54 11.92 7.75 -7.58
C VAL A 54 10.42 7.55 -7.33
N GLY A 55 9.58 7.80 -8.33
CA GLY A 55 8.14 7.57 -8.25
C GLY A 55 7.79 6.12 -7.97
N CYS A 56 8.45 5.16 -8.62
CA CYS A 56 8.25 3.73 -8.39
C CYS A 56 8.67 3.33 -6.97
N ILE A 57 9.82 3.78 -6.49
CA ILE A 57 10.31 3.49 -5.14
C ILE A 57 9.37 4.08 -4.08
N ALA A 58 9.00 5.36 -4.21
CA ALA A 58 8.08 6.02 -3.29
C ALA A 58 6.72 5.30 -3.24
N THR A 59 6.20 4.91 -4.39
CA THR A 59 4.93 4.17 -4.49
C THR A 59 5.06 2.79 -3.84
N MET A 60 6.16 2.05 -4.10
CA MET A 60 6.42 0.75 -3.47
C MET A 60 6.48 0.84 -1.94
N LEU A 61 7.18 1.84 -1.41
CA LEU A 61 7.25 2.12 0.02
C LEU A 61 5.87 2.44 0.59
N TRP A 62 5.12 3.33 -0.07
CA TRP A 62 3.77 3.71 0.35
C TRP A 62 2.85 2.49 0.47
N ILE A 63 2.75 1.65 -0.56
CA ILE A 63 1.82 0.51 -0.54
C ILE A 63 2.26 -0.54 0.49
N THR A 64 3.57 -0.72 0.67
CA THR A 64 4.13 -1.64 1.67
C THR A 64 3.81 -1.16 3.08
N LEU A 65 4.01 0.14 3.37
CA LEU A 65 3.63 0.76 4.64
C LEU A 65 2.13 0.65 4.88
N VAL A 66 1.31 0.99 3.89
CA VAL A 66 -0.14 0.86 4.00
C VAL A 66 -0.52 -0.57 4.32
N ARG A 67 0.03 -1.58 3.64
CA ARG A 67 -0.25 -3.00 3.90
C ARG A 67 0.19 -3.43 5.30
N TYR A 68 1.38 -3.01 5.74
CA TYR A 68 1.93 -3.39 7.04
C TYR A 68 1.15 -2.76 8.20
N TYR A 69 0.87 -1.46 8.11
CA TYR A 69 0.13 -0.72 9.13
C TYR A 69 -1.39 -0.83 8.98
N TYR A 70 -1.89 -1.47 7.92
CA TYR A 70 -3.33 -1.60 7.63
C TYR A 70 -4.14 -2.07 8.84
N ALA A 71 -3.69 -3.17 9.47
CA ALA A 71 -4.35 -3.74 10.64
C ALA A 71 -4.27 -2.83 11.87
N ALA A 72 -3.15 -2.13 12.05
CA ALA A 72 -2.97 -1.17 13.14
C ALA A 72 -3.87 0.07 12.96
N ILE A 73 -3.97 0.59 11.74
CA ILE A 73 -4.84 1.73 11.39
C ILE A 73 -6.30 1.35 11.63
N LEU A 74 -6.74 0.18 11.15
CA LEU A 74 -8.10 -0.29 11.40
C LEU A 74 -8.38 -0.47 12.89
N LYS A 75 -7.47 -1.07 13.65
CA LYS A 75 -7.64 -1.24 15.10
C LYS A 75 -7.70 0.08 15.86
N TRP A 76 -6.91 1.09 15.46
CA TRP A 76 -6.92 2.42 16.09
C TRP A 76 -8.16 3.24 15.73
N THR A 77 -8.69 3.03 14.52
CA THR A 77 -9.89 3.72 14.01
C THR A 77 -11.19 3.03 14.42
N ASP A 78 -11.14 1.77 14.86
CA ASP A 78 -12.31 1.09 15.38
C ASP A 78 -12.83 1.78 16.65
N THR A 79 -13.97 2.44 16.52
CA THR A 79 -14.66 3.13 17.63
C THR A 79 -15.75 2.27 18.26
N ARG A 80 -15.90 0.99 17.86
CA ARG A 80 -16.91 0.09 18.43
C ARG A 80 -16.50 -0.25 19.87
N LYS A 81 -17.45 -0.10 20.80
CA LYS A 81 -17.27 -0.44 22.23
C LYS A 81 -17.50 -1.93 22.54
N ASP A 82 -18.08 -2.68 21.60
CA ASP A 82 -18.42 -4.10 21.78
C ASP A 82 -17.37 -5.02 21.16
N ALA A 83 -16.81 -5.90 21.99
CA ALA A 83 -15.83 -6.93 21.62
C ALA A 83 -16.37 -8.00 20.64
N ASN A 84 -17.66 -7.94 20.27
CA ASN A 84 -18.34 -9.00 19.53
C ASN A 84 -18.43 -8.79 18.01
N SER A 85 -18.01 -7.65 17.45
CA SER A 85 -17.88 -7.52 15.99
C SER A 85 -16.44 -7.79 15.55
N VAL A 86 -16.00 -9.03 15.72
CA VAL A 86 -14.65 -9.47 15.35
C VAL A 86 -14.51 -9.42 13.83
N ILE A 87 -13.93 -8.33 13.31
CA ILE A 87 -13.31 -8.38 11.99
C ILE A 87 -12.08 -9.27 12.14
N ASN A 88 -12.15 -10.48 11.58
CA ASN A 88 -10.97 -11.33 11.44
C ASN A 88 -9.97 -10.62 10.51
N PHE A 89 -8.90 -10.08 11.10
CA PHE A 89 -7.76 -9.53 10.39
C PHE A 89 -6.93 -10.69 9.82
N PRO A 90 -6.75 -10.79 8.50
CA PRO A 90 -5.95 -11.85 7.93
C PRO A 90 -4.47 -11.55 8.19
N HIS A 91 -3.77 -12.56 8.71
CA HIS A 91 -2.33 -12.65 8.96
C HIS A 91 -1.77 -11.80 10.12
N LYS A 92 -1.71 -12.43 11.30
CA LYS A 92 -0.55 -12.27 12.16
C LYS A 92 0.61 -13.04 11.51
N PRO A 93 1.81 -12.45 11.32
CA PRO A 93 2.99 -13.26 11.07
C PRO A 93 3.18 -14.19 12.28
N LYS A 94 3.38 -15.49 12.02
CA LYS A 94 3.79 -16.43 13.07
C LYS A 94 5.12 -15.93 13.63
N GLN A 95 5.12 -15.58 14.92
CA GLN A 95 6.36 -15.53 15.68
C GLN A 95 6.72 -16.98 15.99
N GLU A 96 7.63 -17.53 15.20
CA GLU A 96 8.53 -18.62 15.64
C GLU A 96 9.86 -17.99 16.06
#